data_AF-A0A099L4Q8-F1
#
_entry.id   AF-A0A099L4Q8-F1
#
_cell.length_a   1.000
_cell.length_b   1.000
_cell.length_c   1.000
_cell.angle_alpha   90.00
_cell.angle_beta   90.00
_cell.angle_gamma   90.00
#
_symmetry.space_group_name_H-M   'P 1'
#
loop_
_entity.id
_entity.type
_entity.pdbx_description
1 polymer ?
#
loop_
_entity_poly.entity_id
_entity_poly.type
_entity_poly.pdbx_seq_one_letter_code
_entity_poly.pdbx_strand_id
1 'polypeptide(L)'
;MALLAAKILADDKIIQVLSHRPGNGAAIGGIKVVTDNGWFAARPSGTEEIYKIYAESFINENHLQRIISEAQAIVSAAFKTADL
;
A
#
# COMPACT_ATOMS: atom_id res chain seq x y z
N MET A 1 15.96 -1.01 -1.15
CA MET A 1 14.56 -1.38 -0.85
C MET A 1 14.15 -0.65 0.41
N ALA A 2 13.27 0.36 0.31
CA ALA A 2 12.72 0.99 1.51
C ALA A 2 11.80 -0.03 2.20
N LEU A 3 12.21 -0.50 3.38
CA LEU A 3 11.41 -1.40 4.20
C LEU A 3 10.23 -0.58 4.74
N LEU A 4 9.00 -0.98 4.44
CA LEU A 4 7.84 -0.44 5.13
C LEU A 4 8.00 -0.74 6.63
N ALA A 5 8.15 0.30 7.46
CA ALA A 5 8.26 0.12 8.91
C ALA A 5 6.90 -0.07 9.60
N ALA A 6 5.79 0.20 8.89
CA ALA A 6 4.46 0.02 9.42
C ALA A 6 4.19 -1.46 9.72
N LYS A 7 3.72 -1.74 10.94
CA LYS A 7 3.28 -3.08 11.37
C LYS A 7 1.77 -3.23 11.40
N ILE A 8 1.05 -2.11 11.32
CA ILE A 8 -0.39 -1.99 11.45
C ILE A 8 -0.91 -1.15 10.27
N LEU A 9 -2.11 -1.47 9.80
CA LEU A 9 -2.89 -0.70 8.83
C LEU A 9 -4.35 -0.67 9.32
N ALA A 10 -4.88 0.51 9.62
CA ALA A 10 -6.25 0.70 10.11
C ALA A 10 -6.61 -0.16 11.34
N ASP A 11 -5.70 -0.22 12.32
CA ASP A 11 -5.72 -1.07 13.53
C ASP A 11 -5.50 -2.57 13.31
N ASP A 12 -5.43 -3.04 12.07
CA ASP A 12 -5.13 -4.43 11.78
C ASP A 12 -3.64 -4.69 11.59
N LYS A 13 -3.18 -5.86 12.03
CA LYS A 13 -1.81 -6.30 11.79
C LYS A 13 -1.57 -6.55 10.30
N ILE A 14 -0.48 -5.99 9.78
CA ILE A 14 -0.01 -6.28 8.42
C ILE A 14 0.51 -7.72 8.39
N ILE A 15 -0.07 -8.54 7.51
CA ILE A 15 0.29 -9.94 7.32
C ILE A 15 1.21 -10.13 6.11
N GLN A 16 1.11 -9.26 5.10
CA GLN A 16 1.96 -9.33 3.90
C GLN A 16 2.27 -7.94 3.34
N VAL A 17 3.49 -7.79 2.85
CA VAL A 17 3.92 -6.66 2.01
C VAL A 17 4.55 -7.24 0.75
N LEU A 18 3.97 -6.93 -0.41
CA LEU A 18 4.34 -7.50 -1.69
C LEU A 18 4.85 -6.41 -2.63
N SER A 19 6.02 -6.64 -3.23
CA SER A 19 6.56 -5.88 -4.37
C SER A 19 6.53 -6.68 -5.67
N HIS A 20 6.31 -7.99 -5.56
CA HIS A 20 6.25 -8.96 -6.65
C HIS A 20 4.99 -9.82 -6.52
N ARG A 21 4.48 -10.31 -7.64
CA ARG A 21 3.29 -11.14 -7.71
C ARG A 21 3.62 -12.56 -7.23
N PRO A 22 2.88 -13.14 -6.25
CA PRO A 22 3.15 -14.48 -5.76
C PRO A 22 3.04 -15.59 -6.82
N GLY A 23 2.13 -15.44 -7.80
CA GLY A 23 1.86 -16.49 -8.78
C GLY A 23 2.90 -16.64 -9.89
N ASN A 24 3.65 -15.58 -10.22
CA ASN A 24 4.61 -15.62 -11.34
C ASN A 24 5.92 -14.83 -11.09
N GLY A 25 6.10 -14.27 -9.89
CA GLY A 25 7.30 -13.52 -9.52
C GLY A 25 7.49 -12.19 -10.24
N ALA A 26 6.57 -11.78 -11.14
CA ALA A 26 6.71 -10.52 -11.85
C ALA A 26 6.57 -9.33 -10.89
N ALA A 27 7.37 -8.27 -11.11
CA ALA A 27 7.28 -7.05 -10.33
C ALA A 27 5.87 -6.43 -10.44
N ILE A 28 5.34 -5.95 -9.32
CA ILE A 28 4.06 -5.23 -9.30
C ILE A 28 4.23 -3.82 -9.92
N GLY A 29 5.44 -3.27 -9.85
CA GLY A 29 5.71 -1.87 -10.19
C GLY A 29 5.03 -0.96 -9.18
N GLY A 30 5.32 -1.18 -7.89
CA GLY A 30 4.64 -0.57 -6.76
C GLY A 30 4.67 -1.50 -5.53
N ILE A 31 3.75 -1.25 -4.58
CA ILE A 31 3.58 -2.06 -3.38
C ILE A 31 2.13 -2.51 -3.22
N LYS A 32 1.94 -3.66 -2.56
CA LYS A 32 0.65 -4.08 -1.99
C LYS A 32 0.85 -4.45 -0.53
N VAL A 33 0.00 -3.94 0.36
CA VAL A 33 0.00 -4.22 1.79
C VAL A 33 -1.33 -4.86 2.15
N VAL A 34 -1.28 -5.94 2.93
CA VAL A 34 -2.44 -6.79 3.21
C VAL A 34 -2.57 -7.02 4.71
N THR A 35 -3.79 -6.91 5.21
CA THR A 35 -4.24 -7.34 6.54
C THR A 35 -5.33 -8.40 6.38
N ASP A 36 -5.85 -8.94 7.50
CA ASP A 36 -6.98 -9.87 7.45
C ASP A 36 -8.29 -9.19 6.99
N ASN A 37 -8.50 -7.90 7.30
CA ASN A 37 -9.76 -7.20 6.98
C ASN A 37 -9.64 -6.11 5.91
N GLY A 38 -8.51 -6.02 5.20
CA GLY A 38 -8.36 -5.07 4.12
C GLY A 38 -6.99 -5.07 3.46
N TRP A 39 -6.86 -4.25 2.43
CA TRP A 39 -5.58 -4.08 1.74
C TRP A 39 -5.53 -2.74 1.01
N PHE A 40 -4.31 -2.30 0.70
CA PHE A 40 -4.09 -1.28 -0.32
C PHE A 40 -2.97 -1.68 -1.28
N ALA A 41 -3.01 -1.14 -2.49
CA ALA A 41 -1.94 -1.21 -3.46
C ALA A 41 -1.66 0.18 -4.03
N ALA A 42 -0.38 0.53 -4.14
CA ALA A 42 0.07 1.82 -4.64
C ALA A 42 1.02 1.61 -5.82
N ARG A 43 0.79 2.34 -6.92
CA ARG A 43 1.60 2.26 -8.15
C ARG A 43 1.76 3.65 -8.77
N PRO A 44 2.94 4.01 -9.30
CA PRO A 44 3.08 5.23 -10.09
C PRO A 44 2.24 5.14 -11.36
N SER A 45 1.67 6.27 -11.79
CA SER A 45 1.03 6.37 -13.10
C SER A 45 2.10 6.35 -14.19
N GLY A 46 1.78 5.72 -15.33
CA GLY A 46 2.69 5.66 -16.48
C GLY A 46 2.59 6.89 -17.40
N THR A 47 1.62 7.77 -17.18
CA THR A 47 1.27 8.87 -18.08
C THR A 47 1.24 10.24 -17.41
N GLU A 48 1.18 10.28 -16.09
CA GLU A 48 0.98 11.49 -15.29
C GLU A 48 1.91 11.44 -14.08
N GLU A 49 2.31 12.60 -13.55
CA GLU A 49 3.15 12.71 -12.35
C GLU A 49 2.32 12.51 -11.07
N ILE A 50 1.66 11.36 -10.97
CA ILE A 50 0.81 10.97 -9.84
C ILE A 50 1.04 9.50 -9.49
N TYR A 51 0.64 9.11 -8.29
CA TYR A 51 0.49 7.71 -7.92
C TYR A 51 -1.00 7.36 -7.75
N LYS A 52 -1.34 6.11 -8.01
CA LYS A 52 -2.70 5.56 -7.85
C LYS A 52 -2.72 4.63 -6.65
N ILE A 53 -3.65 4.88 -5.72
CA ILE A 53 -3.96 3.97 -4.61
C ILE A 53 -5.27 3.27 -4.91
N TYR A 54 -5.24 1.95 -4.78
CA TYR A 54 -6.42 1.09 -4.75
C TYR A 54 -6.51 0.52 -3.35
N ALA A 55 -7.70 0.52 -2.76
CA ALA A 55 -7.91 0.02 -1.42
C ALA A 55 -9.26 -0.70 -1.31
N GLU A 56 -9.33 -1.64 -0.39
CA GLU A 56 -10.55 -2.38 -0.07
C GLU A 56 -10.58 -2.68 1.44
N SER A 57 -11.79 -2.69 1.98
CA SER A 57 -12.09 -2.98 3.39
C SER A 57 -13.21 -4.00 3.44
N PHE A 58 -13.06 -5.01 4.30
CA PHE A 58 -14.08 -6.03 4.57
C PHE A 58 -14.91 -5.71 5.82
N ILE A 59 -14.66 -4.58 6.50
CA ILE A 59 -15.41 -4.17 7.71
C ILE A 59 -16.51 -3.18 7.35
N ASN A 60 -16.13 -1.96 6.96
CA ASN A 60 -17.04 -0.89 6.55
C ASN A 60 -16.29 0.27 5.86
N GLU A 61 -17.04 1.29 5.45
CA GLU A 61 -16.54 2.50 4.80
C GLU A 61 -15.58 3.31 5.69
N ASN A 62 -15.86 3.46 6.99
CA ASN A 62 -14.96 4.18 7.89
C ASN A 62 -13.58 3.51 7.96
N HIS A 63 -13.56 2.19 8.00
CA HIS A 63 -12.31 1.42 7.94
C HIS A 63 -11.60 1.58 6.59
N LEU A 64 -12.34 1.60 5.47
CA LEU A 64 -11.78 1.89 4.15
C LEU A 64 -11.10 3.28 4.10
N GLN A 65 -11.75 4.31 4.64
CA GLN A 65 -11.19 5.66 4.67
C GLN A 65 -9.91 5.73 5.51
N ARG A 66 -9.83 4.97 6.60
CA ARG A 66 -8.59 4.83 7.38
C ARG A 66 -7.48 4.14 6.59
N ILE A 67 -7.79 3.04 5.90
CA ILE A 67 -6.83 2.37 5.01
C ILE A 67 -6.29 3.36 3.97
N ILE A 68 -7.16 4.13 3.32
CA ILE A 68 -6.75 5.11 2.29
C ILE A 68 -5.84 6.19 2.88
N SER A 69 -6.21 6.76 4.03
CA SER A 69 -5.44 7.80 4.70
C SER A 69 -4.05 7.31 5.12
N GLU A 70 -3.97 6.15 5.77
CA GLU A 70 -2.70 5.56 6.18
C GLU A 70 -1.85 5.13 4.97
N ALA A 71 -2.47 4.61 3.90
CA ALA A 71 -1.79 4.28 2.66
C ALA A 71 -1.13 5.50 2.02
N GLN A 72 -1.82 6.65 1.96
CA GLN A 72 -1.26 7.91 1.47
C GLN A 72 -0.04 8.34 2.30
N ALA A 73 -0.12 8.24 3.63
CA ALA A 73 0.98 8.59 4.52
C ALA A 73 2.20 7.68 4.32
N ILE A 74 1.97 6.36 4.23
CA ILE A 74 3.01 5.35 3.98
C ILE A 74 3.71 5.61 2.64
N VAL A 75 2.94 5.79 1.57
CA VAL A 75 3.48 6.01 0.23
C VAL A 75 4.27 7.32 0.17
N SER A 76 3.74 8.40 0.76
CA SER A 76 4.42 9.69 0.83
C SER A 76 5.74 9.61 1.60
N ALA A 77 5.78 8.85 2.71
CA ALA A 77 7.01 8.63 3.46
C ALA A 77 8.04 7.83 2.65
N ALA A 78 7.60 6.80 1.91
CA ALA A 78 8.49 6.00 1.08
C ALA A 78 9.17 6.83 -0.02
N PHE A 79 8.44 7.76 -0.66
CA PHE A 79 9.03 8.68 -1.65
C PHE A 79 10.09 9.59 -1.04
N LYS A 80 9.80 10.23 0.10
CA LYS A 80 10.79 11.08 0.81
C LYS A 80 12.07 10.34 1.16
N THR A 81 11.97 9.06 1.57
CA THR A 81 13.16 8.25 1.87
C THR A 81 13.94 7.78 0.65
N ALA A 82 13.35 7.88 -0.55
CA ALA A 82 13.97 7.48 -1.80
C ALA A 82 14.72 8.65 -2.50
N ASP A 83 14.81 9.82 -1.87
CA ASP A 83 15.33 11.07 -2.46
C ASP A 83 14.62 11.45 -3.78
N LEU A 84 13.33 11.12 -3.85
CA LEU A 84 12.39 11.55 -4.90
C LEU A 84 11.43 12.61 -4.34
#